data_AF-A0A353RQB1-F1
#
_entry.id   AF-A0A353RQB1-F1
#
_cell.length_a   1.000
_cell.length_b   1.000
_cell.length_c   1.000
_cell.angle_alpha   90.00
_cell.angle_beta   90.00
_cell.angle_gamma   90.00
#
_symmetry.space_group_name_H-M   'P 1'
#
loop_
_entity.id
_entity.type
_entity.pdbx_description
1 polymer ?
#
loop_
_entity_poly.entity_id
_entity_poly.type
_entity_poly.pdbx_seq_one_letter_code
_entity_poly.pdbx_strand_id
1 'polypeptide(L)'
;MDEYYQVHNINEAINALIDESKPFPPALLYTFSDLNTDDIRILKAAWPSVPLMRRRTLLEDLIDMAERDNLMMFEEVGKIALEDEDADVLVSAIDLLFQAEDSRLIPTFLRFLQNVTLNERVRAAAANALGPYIYLGEVEKIRPELLQNIVEVLLNVYANDLSDLVRRRVLESLGY
;
A
#
# COMPACT_ATOMS: atom_id res chain seq x y z
N MET A 1 -2.96 -23.76 24.99
CA MET A 1 -1.84 -24.03 24.07
C MET A 1 -2.54 -24.52 22.82
N ASP A 2 -3.04 -23.55 22.04
CA ASP A 2 -4.30 -23.74 21.32
C ASP A 2 -4.04 -23.86 19.82
N GLU A 3 -4.50 -25.01 19.31
CA GLU A 3 -4.96 -25.36 17.96
C GLU A 3 -4.41 -24.58 16.75
N TYR A 4 -3.57 -25.28 15.97
CA TYR A 4 -3.50 -25.18 14.50
C TYR A 4 -3.23 -23.80 13.88
N TYR A 5 -2.02 -23.26 14.06
CA TYR A 5 -1.41 -22.49 12.96
C TYR A 5 -0.95 -23.48 11.88
N GLN A 6 -1.85 -23.82 10.97
CA GLN A 6 -1.45 -24.49 9.75
C GLN A 6 -0.58 -23.51 8.97
N VAL A 7 0.72 -23.82 8.84
CA VAL A 7 1.64 -23.02 8.01
C VAL A 7 1.23 -23.25 6.56
N HIS A 8 0.37 -22.37 6.06
CA HIS A 8 -0.05 -22.36 4.66
C HIS A 8 1.11 -21.87 3.78
N ASN A 9 1.29 -22.50 2.62
CA ASN A 9 2.37 -22.18 1.69
C ASN A 9 1.93 -21.08 0.71
N ILE A 10 2.81 -20.13 0.39
CA ILE A 10 2.52 -19.04 -0.56
C ILE A 10 2.03 -19.55 -1.92
N ASN A 11 2.52 -20.69 -2.40
CA ASN A 11 2.08 -21.28 -3.67
C ASN A 11 0.63 -21.77 -3.61
N GLU A 12 0.17 -22.26 -2.46
CA GLU A 12 -1.22 -22.65 -2.25
C GLU A 12 -2.13 -21.42 -2.32
N ALA A 13 -1.76 -20.35 -1.61
CA ALA A 13 -2.48 -19.07 -1.65
C ALA A 13 -2.53 -18.49 -3.06
N ILE A 14 -1.41 -18.48 -3.79
CA ILE A 14 -1.35 -17.99 -5.18
C ILE A 14 -2.25 -18.83 -6.10
N ASN A 15 -2.20 -20.15 -6.01
CA ASN A 15 -3.05 -21.02 -6.82
C ASN A 15 -4.54 -20.76 -6.53
N ALA A 16 -4.91 -20.54 -5.27
CA ALA A 16 -6.27 -20.18 -4.88
C ALA A 16 -6.69 -18.79 -5.36
N LEU A 17 -5.76 -17.83 -5.43
CA LEU A 17 -6.03 -16.52 -6.04
C LEU A 17 -6.29 -16.66 -7.54
N ILE A 18 -5.50 -17.47 -8.26
CA ILE A 18 -5.62 -17.66 -9.71
C ILE A 18 -6.89 -18.45 -10.09
N ASP A 19 -7.31 -19.43 -9.28
CA ASP A 19 -8.50 -20.23 -9.54
C ASP A 19 -9.78 -19.44 -9.26
N GLU A 20 -10.39 -18.85 -10.29
CA GLU A 20 -11.68 -18.14 -10.19
C GLU A 20 -12.90 -19.07 -10.07
N SER A 21 -12.74 -20.39 -10.17
CA SER A 21 -13.87 -21.33 -10.14
C SER A 21 -14.46 -21.52 -8.73
N LYS A 22 -13.76 -21.06 -7.69
CA LYS A 22 -14.13 -21.20 -6.28
C LYS A 22 -13.86 -19.90 -5.52
N PRO A 23 -14.53 -19.61 -4.40
CA PRO A 23 -14.14 -18.51 -3.53
C PRO A 23 -12.70 -18.63 -3.00
N PHE A 24 -12.06 -17.51 -2.66
CA PHE A 24 -10.74 -17.54 -2.02
C PHE A 24 -10.92 -18.00 -0.56
N PRO A 25 -10.18 -19.01 -0.07
CA PRO A 25 -10.31 -19.46 1.31
C PRO A 25 -9.77 -18.41 2.30
N PRO A 26 -10.57 -17.90 3.26
CA PRO A 26 -10.11 -16.85 4.19
C PRO A 26 -8.89 -17.25 5.05
N ALA A 27 -8.73 -18.54 5.35
CA ALA A 27 -7.57 -19.05 6.11
C ALA A 27 -6.23 -18.82 5.39
N LEU A 28 -6.23 -18.68 4.07
CA LEU A 28 -5.01 -18.40 3.29
C LEU A 28 -4.62 -16.92 3.33
N LEU A 29 -5.43 -16.02 3.89
CA LEU A 29 -5.05 -14.60 4.07
C LEU A 29 -3.83 -14.47 5.02
N TYR A 30 -3.76 -15.32 6.05
CA TYR A 30 -2.64 -15.34 6.99
C TYR A 30 -1.29 -15.67 6.34
N THR A 31 -1.29 -16.35 5.19
CA THR A 31 -0.07 -16.66 4.42
C THR A 31 0.65 -15.41 3.93
N PHE A 32 -0.07 -14.30 3.81
CA PHE A 32 0.48 -13.05 3.30
C PHE A 32 1.16 -12.19 4.37
N SER A 33 1.04 -12.56 5.65
CA SER A 33 1.70 -11.85 6.74
C SER A 33 3.15 -12.31 6.88
N ASP A 34 4.06 -11.37 7.14
CA ASP A 34 5.48 -11.62 7.42
C ASP A 34 6.16 -12.48 6.34
N LEU A 35 5.99 -12.08 5.07
CA LEU A 35 6.57 -12.79 3.93
C LEU A 35 8.10 -12.78 4.00
N ASN A 36 8.71 -13.96 3.88
CA ASN A 36 10.15 -14.08 3.70
C ASN A 36 10.58 -13.75 2.26
N THR A 37 11.88 -13.59 2.04
CA THR A 37 12.46 -13.24 0.73
C THR A 37 12.03 -14.14 -0.43
N ASP A 38 11.88 -15.45 -0.20
CA ASP A 38 11.47 -16.38 -1.24
C ASP A 38 9.98 -16.23 -1.58
N ASP A 39 9.13 -16.08 -0.57
CA ASP A 39 7.70 -15.89 -0.75
C ASP A 39 7.39 -14.54 -1.43
N ILE A 40 8.12 -13.47 -1.07
CA ILE A 40 8.06 -12.18 -1.77
C ILE A 40 8.38 -12.37 -3.26
N ARG A 41 9.46 -13.07 -3.58
CA ARG A 41 9.89 -13.31 -4.96
C ARG A 41 8.84 -14.13 -5.73
N ILE A 42 8.25 -15.14 -5.11
CA ILE A 42 7.22 -15.99 -5.71
C ILE A 42 5.95 -15.18 -5.97
N LEU A 43 5.45 -14.45 -4.96
CA LEU A 43 4.26 -13.62 -5.08
C LEU A 43 4.44 -12.54 -6.14
N LYS A 44 5.57 -11.83 -6.13
CA LYS A 44 5.89 -10.81 -7.12
C LYS A 44 5.88 -11.35 -8.56
N ALA A 45 6.45 -12.53 -8.77
CA ALA A 45 6.46 -13.17 -10.09
C ALA A 45 5.05 -13.60 -10.55
N ALA A 46 4.20 -14.03 -9.62
CA ALA A 46 2.83 -14.47 -9.92
C ALA A 46 1.82 -13.32 -10.03
N TRP A 47 2.08 -12.17 -9.40
CA TRP A 47 1.14 -11.04 -9.29
C TRP A 47 0.46 -10.65 -10.62
N PRO A 48 1.18 -10.51 -11.76
CA PRO A 48 0.54 -10.16 -13.03
C PRO A 48 -0.43 -11.21 -13.57
N SER A 49 -0.33 -12.47 -13.10
CA SER A 49 -1.22 -13.57 -13.49
C SER A 49 -2.44 -13.70 -12.58
N VAL A 50 -2.47 -13.00 -11.44
CA VAL A 50 -3.62 -13.00 -10.54
C VAL A 50 -4.74 -12.17 -11.17
N PRO A 51 -5.97 -12.71 -11.30
CA PRO A 51 -7.11 -11.96 -11.86
C PRO A 51 -7.36 -10.64 -11.13
N LEU A 52 -7.75 -9.60 -11.86
CA LEU A 52 -7.88 -8.24 -11.29
C LEU A 52 -8.78 -8.21 -10.04
N MET A 53 -9.94 -8.85 -10.12
CA MET A 53 -10.89 -8.87 -8.99
C MET A 53 -10.28 -9.53 -7.75
N ARG A 54 -9.41 -10.52 -7.93
CA ARG A 54 -8.69 -11.20 -6.84
C ARG A 54 -7.65 -10.31 -6.19
N ARG A 55 -6.92 -9.51 -6.97
CA ARG A 55 -5.95 -8.54 -6.42
C ARG A 55 -6.65 -7.48 -5.58
N ARG A 56 -7.78 -6.95 -6.07
CA ARG A 56 -8.60 -5.96 -5.36
C ARG A 56 -9.14 -6.52 -4.03
N THR A 57 -9.87 -7.63 -4.09
CA THR A 57 -10.47 -8.23 -2.90
C THR A 57 -9.42 -8.72 -1.90
N LEU A 58 -8.28 -9.24 -2.36
CA LEU A 58 -7.17 -9.59 -1.48
C LEU A 58 -6.71 -8.38 -0.67
N LEU A 59 -6.43 -7.25 -1.32
CA LEU A 59 -5.94 -6.07 -0.61
C LEU A 59 -6.99 -5.50 0.35
N GLU A 60 -8.26 -5.49 -0.04
CA GLU A 60 -9.36 -5.11 0.86
C GLU A 60 -9.39 -6.00 2.11
N ASP A 61 -9.32 -7.33 1.93
CA ASP A 61 -9.31 -8.29 3.04
C ASP A 61 -8.07 -8.12 3.95
N LEU A 62 -6.90 -7.84 3.36
CA LEU A 62 -5.66 -7.62 4.13
C LEU A 62 -5.68 -6.31 4.93
N ILE A 63 -6.27 -5.23 4.37
CA ILE A 63 -6.49 -3.97 5.09
C ILE A 63 -7.40 -4.23 6.30
N ASP A 64 -8.54 -4.88 6.06
CA ASP A 64 -9.50 -5.25 7.10
C ASP A 64 -8.86 -6.09 8.23
N MET A 65 -7.93 -6.97 7.88
CA MET A 65 -7.17 -7.77 8.85
C MET A 65 -6.16 -6.92 9.63
N ALA A 66 -5.39 -6.07 8.95
CA ALA A 66 -4.41 -5.19 9.59
C ALA A 66 -5.06 -4.19 10.56
N GLU A 67 -6.27 -3.72 10.27
CA GLU A 67 -7.03 -2.85 11.18
C GLU A 67 -7.49 -3.58 12.46
N ARG A 68 -7.72 -4.89 12.38
CA ARG A 68 -8.21 -5.70 13.50
C ARG A 68 -7.09 -6.28 14.35
N ASP A 69 -5.94 -6.58 13.75
CA ASP A 69 -4.79 -7.18 14.40
C ASP A 69 -3.50 -6.50 13.97
N ASN A 70 -2.93 -5.69 14.86
CA ASN A 70 -1.70 -4.93 14.63
C ASN A 70 -0.42 -5.78 14.61
N LEU A 71 -0.52 -7.09 14.88
CA LEU A 71 0.61 -8.02 14.75
C LEU A 71 0.76 -8.54 13.32
N MET A 72 -0.23 -8.34 12.46
CA MET A 72 -0.17 -8.74 11.06
C MET A 72 0.69 -7.76 10.26
N MET A 73 1.61 -8.31 9.44
CA MET A 73 2.58 -7.52 8.68
C MET A 73 2.41 -7.79 7.18
N PHE A 74 1.64 -6.96 6.49
CA PHE A 74 1.32 -7.12 5.07
C PHE A 74 2.03 -6.13 4.15
N GLU A 75 3.02 -5.40 4.66
CA GLU A 75 3.72 -4.33 3.93
C GLU A 75 4.38 -4.86 2.66
N GLU A 76 4.90 -6.09 2.66
CA GLU A 76 5.51 -6.67 1.47
C GLU A 76 4.49 -6.93 0.34
N VAL A 77 3.24 -7.27 0.69
CA VAL A 77 2.16 -7.36 -0.31
C VAL A 77 1.82 -5.97 -0.86
N GLY A 78 1.69 -4.97 0.01
CA GLY A 78 1.48 -3.59 -0.40
C GLY A 78 2.58 -3.10 -1.36
N LYS A 79 3.85 -3.37 -1.06
CA LYS A 79 5.00 -3.00 -1.91
C LYS A 79 4.95 -3.67 -3.28
N ILE A 80 4.54 -4.94 -3.36
CA ILE A 80 4.34 -5.63 -4.63
C ILE A 80 3.19 -4.98 -5.41
N ALA A 81 2.07 -4.69 -4.74
CA ALA A 81 0.89 -4.10 -5.35
C ALA A 81 1.08 -2.65 -5.84
N LEU A 82 2.08 -1.91 -5.33
CA LEU A 82 2.47 -0.60 -5.87
C LEU A 82 3.01 -0.67 -7.32
N GLU A 83 3.30 -1.87 -7.85
CA GLU A 83 3.71 -2.08 -9.25
C GLU A 83 2.52 -2.35 -10.19
N ASP A 84 1.29 -2.36 -9.67
CA ASP A 84 0.07 -2.56 -10.47
C ASP A 84 -0.30 -1.33 -11.31
N GLU A 85 -1.13 -1.56 -12.34
CA GLU A 85 -1.67 -0.49 -13.19
C GLU A 85 -3.11 -0.11 -12.80
N ASP A 86 -3.80 -0.99 -12.07
CA ASP A 86 -5.17 -0.76 -11.66
C ASP A 86 -5.26 0.25 -10.51
N ALA A 87 -6.09 1.28 -10.68
CA ALA A 87 -6.20 2.37 -9.72
C ALA A 87 -6.71 1.91 -8.34
N ASP A 88 -7.62 0.94 -8.27
CA ASP A 88 -8.16 0.47 -6.98
C ASP A 88 -7.13 -0.41 -6.25
N VAL A 89 -6.35 -1.20 -6.98
CA VAL A 89 -5.20 -1.94 -6.43
C VAL A 89 -4.16 -0.96 -5.87
N LEU A 90 -3.79 0.07 -6.62
CA LEU A 90 -2.82 1.07 -6.17
C LEU A 90 -3.28 1.84 -4.93
N VAL A 91 -4.57 2.24 -4.86
CA VAL A 91 -5.13 2.90 -3.66
C VAL A 91 -5.02 1.98 -2.45
N SER A 92 -5.48 0.73 -2.57
CA SER A 92 -5.44 -0.23 -1.47
C SER A 92 -4.01 -0.57 -1.04
N ALA A 93 -3.08 -0.64 -1.99
CA ALA A 93 -1.65 -0.84 -1.71
C ALA A 93 -1.06 0.33 -0.89
N ILE A 94 -1.42 1.57 -1.22
CA ILE A 94 -1.00 2.75 -0.47
C ILE A 94 -1.60 2.74 0.93
N ASP A 95 -2.88 2.40 1.08
CA ASP A 95 -3.57 2.34 2.37
C ASP A 95 -2.96 1.26 3.28
N LEU A 96 -2.65 0.08 2.73
CA LEU A 96 -1.98 -1.00 3.46
C LEU A 96 -0.57 -0.61 3.96
N LEU A 97 0.07 0.35 3.29
CA LEU A 97 1.41 0.85 3.63
C LEU A 97 1.40 2.11 4.50
N PHE A 98 0.21 2.60 4.88
CA PHE A 98 0.08 3.88 5.56
C PHE A 98 0.85 3.96 6.89
N GLN A 99 0.97 2.84 7.61
CA GLN A 99 1.66 2.74 8.91
C GLN A 99 3.08 2.14 8.83
N ALA A 100 3.61 1.87 7.62
CA ALA A 100 4.86 1.12 7.47
C ALA A 100 6.12 1.85 7.99
N GLU A 101 6.04 3.17 8.27
CA GLU A 101 7.15 4.07 8.64
C GLU A 101 8.43 3.90 7.76
N ASP A 102 8.29 3.42 6.52
CA ASP A 102 9.42 3.12 5.64
C ASP A 102 9.74 4.30 4.72
N SER A 103 10.77 5.08 5.05
CA SER A 103 11.19 6.25 4.25
C SER A 103 11.56 5.92 2.80
N ARG A 104 11.82 4.66 2.46
CA ARG A 104 12.07 4.22 1.07
C ARG A 104 10.82 4.32 0.19
N LEU A 105 9.62 4.45 0.77
CA LEU A 105 8.37 4.60 0.04
C LEU A 105 8.09 6.05 -0.40
N ILE A 106 8.69 7.04 0.28
CA ILE A 106 8.49 8.47 -0.01
C ILE A 106 8.68 8.82 -1.49
N PRO A 107 9.77 8.39 -2.18
CA PRO A 107 9.93 8.68 -3.61
C PRO A 107 8.80 8.12 -4.49
N THR A 108 8.22 6.98 -4.12
CA THR A 108 7.08 6.40 -4.85
C THR A 108 5.81 7.20 -4.62
N PHE A 109 5.50 7.58 -3.38
CA PHE A 109 4.31 8.39 -3.09
C PHE A 109 4.40 9.79 -3.73
N LEU A 110 5.57 10.44 -3.69
CA LEU A 110 5.78 11.70 -4.41
C LEU A 110 5.58 11.53 -5.92
N ARG A 111 6.14 10.48 -6.53
CA ARG A 111 5.96 10.18 -7.95
C ARG A 111 4.48 9.97 -8.30
N PHE A 112 3.74 9.23 -7.48
CA PHE A 112 2.30 9.01 -7.71
C PHE A 112 1.50 10.30 -7.60
N LEU A 113 1.72 11.08 -6.54
CA LEU A 113 1.06 12.36 -6.34
C LEU A 113 1.27 13.31 -7.53
N GLN A 114 2.50 13.41 -8.04
CA GLN A 114 2.87 14.33 -9.12
C GLN A 114 2.48 13.83 -10.52
N ASN A 115 2.16 12.54 -10.68
CA ASN A 115 1.82 12.00 -11.99
C ASN A 115 0.37 12.29 -12.36
N VAL A 116 0.15 13.38 -13.10
CA VAL A 116 -1.17 13.84 -13.56
C VAL A 116 -1.90 12.87 -14.49
N THR A 117 -1.23 11.83 -15.02
CA THR A 117 -1.90 10.79 -15.83
C THR A 117 -2.55 9.70 -14.98
N LEU A 118 -2.18 9.58 -13.69
CA LEU A 118 -2.81 8.63 -12.77
C LEU A 118 -4.20 9.12 -12.35
N ASN A 119 -5.05 8.15 -11.99
CA ASN A 119 -6.35 8.43 -11.41
C ASN A 119 -6.21 9.31 -10.16
N GLU A 120 -7.07 10.33 -10.03
CA GLU A 120 -7.01 11.26 -8.90
C GLU A 120 -7.10 10.58 -7.53
N ARG A 121 -7.75 9.40 -7.42
CA ARG A 121 -7.81 8.64 -6.17
C ARG A 121 -6.45 8.09 -5.76
N VAL A 122 -5.65 7.59 -6.71
CA VAL A 122 -4.28 7.11 -6.44
C VAL A 122 -3.41 8.28 -5.98
N ARG A 123 -3.52 9.42 -6.66
CA ARG A 123 -2.78 10.64 -6.33
C ARG A 123 -3.16 11.15 -4.94
N ALA A 124 -4.45 11.14 -4.62
CA ALA A 124 -4.96 11.56 -3.32
C ALA A 124 -4.57 10.59 -2.18
N ALA A 125 -4.59 9.28 -2.43
CA ALA A 125 -4.07 8.28 -1.50
C ALA A 125 -2.57 8.50 -1.24
N ALA A 126 -1.79 8.75 -2.30
CA ALA A 126 -0.36 9.04 -2.18
C ALA A 126 -0.09 10.34 -1.40
N ALA A 127 -0.90 11.38 -1.60
CA ALA A 127 -0.83 12.58 -0.76
C ALA A 127 -1.06 12.22 0.71
N ASN A 128 -2.16 11.53 1.03
CA ASN A 128 -2.50 11.11 2.39
C ASN A 128 -1.36 10.32 3.05
N ALA A 129 -0.77 9.36 2.33
CA ALA A 129 0.34 8.53 2.83
C ALA A 129 1.64 9.32 3.08
N LEU A 130 1.78 10.55 2.56
CA LEU A 130 2.91 11.42 2.88
C LEU A 130 2.77 12.12 4.25
N GLY A 131 1.55 12.23 4.80
CA GLY A 131 1.28 12.87 6.09
C GLY A 131 2.12 12.32 7.26
N PRO A 132 2.10 10.99 7.50
CA PRO A 132 2.95 10.39 8.54
C PRO A 132 4.44 10.73 8.40
N TYR A 133 4.96 10.88 7.18
CA TYR A 133 6.36 11.24 6.96
C TYR A 133 6.66 12.71 7.24
N ILE A 134 5.67 13.61 7.19
CA ILE A 134 5.83 14.98 7.71
C ILE A 134 6.08 14.92 9.21
N TYR A 135 5.21 14.23 9.95
CA TYR A 135 5.39 14.03 11.38
C TYR A 135 6.76 13.42 11.71
N LEU A 136 7.18 12.37 10.97
CA LEU A 136 8.51 11.77 11.14
C LEU A 136 9.65 12.78 10.90
N GLY A 137 9.47 13.75 10.00
CA GLY A 137 10.44 14.83 9.78
C GLY A 137 10.49 15.81 10.92
N GLU A 138 9.33 16.23 11.45
CA GLU A 138 9.21 17.14 12.59
C GLU A 138 9.83 16.55 13.87
N VAL A 139 9.76 15.22 14.04
CA VAL A 139 10.42 14.50 15.15
C VAL A 139 11.83 14.00 14.81
N GLU A 140 12.46 14.54 13.76
CA GLU A 140 13.84 14.25 13.33
C GLU A 140 14.14 12.76 13.05
N LYS A 141 13.10 11.96 12.74
CA LYS A 141 13.23 10.54 12.34
C LYS A 141 13.54 10.36 10.85
N ILE A 142 13.34 11.38 10.03
CA ILE A 142 13.84 11.42 8.64
C ILE A 142 14.73 12.65 8.44
N ARG A 143 15.53 12.61 7.37
CA ARG A 143 16.46 13.72 7.06
C ARG A 143 15.70 15.02 6.75
N PRO A 144 16.15 16.18 7.24
CA PRO A 144 15.50 17.47 6.99
C PRO A 144 15.30 17.79 5.51
N GLU A 145 16.24 17.41 4.65
CA GLU A 145 16.12 17.64 3.19
C GLU A 145 14.97 16.83 2.58
N LEU A 146 14.66 15.67 3.16
CA LEU A 146 13.56 14.84 2.71
C LEU A 146 12.21 15.43 3.14
N LEU A 147 12.11 15.91 4.38
CA LEU A 147 10.94 16.66 4.86
C LEU A 147 10.70 17.90 3.99
N GLN A 148 11.73 18.71 3.76
CA GLN A 148 11.63 19.90 2.92
C GLN A 148 11.10 19.57 1.53
N ASN A 149 11.63 18.53 0.89
CA ASN A 149 11.16 18.09 -0.42
C ASN A 149 9.68 17.64 -0.40
N ILE A 150 9.24 16.92 0.63
CA ILE A 150 7.83 16.53 0.78
C ILE A 150 6.95 17.79 0.86
N VAL A 151 7.28 18.74 1.73
CA VAL A 151 6.49 19.96 1.94
C VAL A 151 6.44 20.82 0.67
N GLU A 152 7.57 21.00 -0.03
CA GLU A 152 7.62 21.75 -1.28
C GLU A 152 6.74 21.15 -2.37
N VAL A 153 6.77 19.81 -2.52
CA VAL A 153 5.91 19.11 -3.48
C VAL A 153 4.44 19.25 -3.10
N LEU A 154 4.09 19.05 -1.83
CA LEU A 154 2.71 19.20 -1.34
C LEU A 154 2.18 20.62 -1.59
N LEU A 155 2.93 21.66 -1.21
CA LEU A 155 2.52 23.05 -1.45
C LEU A 155 2.32 23.34 -2.96
N ASN A 156 3.23 22.84 -3.81
CA ASN A 156 3.10 23.01 -5.25
C ASN A 156 1.85 22.32 -5.81
N VAL A 157 1.55 21.10 -5.35
CA VAL A 157 0.34 20.36 -5.79
C VAL A 157 -0.92 21.04 -5.27
N TYR A 158 -0.95 21.50 -4.02
CA TYR A 158 -2.10 22.23 -3.47
C TYR A 158 -2.48 23.48 -4.31
N ALA A 159 -1.46 24.20 -4.78
CA ALA A 159 -1.64 25.42 -5.56
C ALA A 159 -2.07 25.18 -7.01
N ASN A 160 -1.62 24.08 -7.62
CA ASN A 160 -1.71 23.90 -9.08
C ASN A 160 -2.58 22.72 -9.53
N ASP A 161 -2.95 21.80 -8.64
CA ASP A 161 -3.74 20.65 -9.05
C ASP A 161 -5.17 21.01 -9.41
N LEU A 162 -5.76 20.27 -10.36
CA LEU A 162 -7.14 20.50 -10.79
C LEU A 162 -8.15 19.69 -9.97
N SER A 163 -7.72 18.63 -9.28
CA SER A 163 -8.60 17.79 -8.48
C SER A 163 -8.75 18.33 -7.06
N ASP A 164 -9.99 18.68 -6.69
CA ASP A 164 -10.32 19.07 -5.32
C ASP A 164 -10.03 17.94 -4.31
N LEU A 165 -10.19 16.68 -4.73
CA LEU A 165 -9.87 15.52 -3.90
C LEU A 165 -8.37 15.50 -3.55
N VAL A 166 -7.51 15.68 -4.55
CA VAL A 166 -6.06 15.70 -4.35
C VAL A 166 -5.66 16.89 -3.50
N ARG A 167 -6.14 18.10 -3.82
CA ARG A 167 -5.84 19.32 -3.05
C ARG A 167 -6.23 19.21 -1.58
N ARG A 168 -7.39 18.61 -1.30
CA ARG A 168 -7.84 18.34 0.07
C ARG A 168 -6.88 17.40 0.81
N ARG A 169 -6.52 16.25 0.22
CA ARG A 169 -5.61 15.30 0.88
C ARG A 169 -4.21 15.86 1.10
N VAL A 170 -3.74 16.67 0.17
CA VAL A 170 -2.49 17.42 0.32
C VAL A 170 -2.57 18.38 1.51
N LEU A 171 -3.65 19.15 1.63
CA LEU A 171 -3.83 20.09 2.73
C LEU A 171 -3.93 19.37 4.09
N GLU A 172 -4.65 18.24 4.14
CA GLU A 172 -4.73 17.40 5.34
C GLU A 172 -3.35 16.86 5.74
N SER A 173 -2.54 16.43 4.76
CA SER A 173 -1.21 15.89 5.00
C SER A 173 -0.26 16.94 5.55
N LEU A 174 -0.35 18.18 5.07
CA LEU A 174 0.42 19.33 5.58
C LEU A 174 0.08 19.69 7.04
N GLY A 175 -1.00 19.15 7.61
CA GLY A 175 -1.43 19.39 8.98
C GLY A 175 -1.05 18.31 9.99
N TYR A 176 -0.29 17.28 9.58
CA TYR A 176 0.26 16.24 10.48
C TYR A 176 1.29 16.82 11.45
#